data_AF-A0A530AHU5-F1
#
_entry.id   AF-A0A530AHU5-F1
#
_cell.length_a   1.000
_cell.length_b   1.000
_cell.length_c   1.000
_cell.angle_alpha   90.00
_cell.angle_beta   90.00
_cell.angle_gamma   90.00
#
_symmetry.space_group_name_H-M   'P 1'
#
loop_
_entity.id
_entity.type
_entity.pdbx_description
1 polymer ?
#
loop_
_entity_poly.entity_id
_entity_poly.type
_entity_poly.pdbx_seq_one_letter_code
_entity_poly.pdbx_strand_id
1 'polypeptide(L)'
;MLYFSRLKMILIWLAVAITVILAVPNLFPASTLAQLPSWVPKRQMTLGLDLQGGSHILLQMDQNDLIKDQLETTRDEIRTLLRDAKIQYTGLGGTGRTVQVRI
;
A
#
# COMPACT_ATOMS: atom_id res chain seq x y z
N MET A 1 21.37 36.81 38.74
CA MET A 1 20.42 37.45 37.80
C MET A 1 21.02 37.33 36.40
N LEU A 2 20.45 36.52 35.52
CA LEU A 2 20.94 36.36 34.15
C LEU A 2 20.60 37.61 33.33
N TYR A 3 21.56 38.52 33.17
CA TYR A 3 21.43 39.66 32.28
C TYR A 3 21.64 39.19 30.84
N PHE A 4 20.55 38.92 30.13
CA PHE A 4 20.59 38.60 28.72
C PHE A 4 20.74 39.88 27.89
N SER A 5 21.73 39.91 27.00
CA SER A 5 21.90 41.01 26.03
C SER A 5 20.65 41.12 25.15
N ARG A 6 20.18 42.37 24.94
CA ARG A 6 18.96 42.67 24.15
C ARG A 6 18.99 42.03 22.76
N LEU A 7 20.17 41.95 22.15
CA LEU A 7 20.34 41.32 20.84
C LEU A 7 20.11 39.81 20.87
N LYS A 8 20.58 39.12 21.93
CA LYS A 8 20.33 37.69 22.11
C LYS A 8 18.84 37.41 22.32
N MET A 9 18.15 38.27 23.07
CA MET A 9 16.70 38.17 23.28
C MET A 9 15.93 38.33 21.96
N ILE A 10 16.28 39.34 21.14
CA ILE A 10 15.65 39.55 19.83
C ILE A 10 15.88 38.34 18.91
N LEU A 11 17.10 37.79 18.87
CA LEU A 11 17.39 36.59 18.07
C LEU A 11 16.58 35.37 18.50
N ILE A 12 16.42 35.17 19.81
CA ILE A 12 15.61 34.06 20.35
C ILE A 12 14.14 34.23 19.94
N TRP A 13 13.57 35.42 20.12
CA TRP A 13 12.19 35.69 19.71
C TRP A 13 11.97 35.52 18.21
N LEU A 14 12.94 35.95 17.39
CA LEU A 14 12.88 35.80 15.94
C LEU A 14 12.94 34.32 15.54
N ALA A 15 13.80 33.52 16.17
CA ALA A 15 13.87 32.08 15.92
C ALA A 15 12.56 31.36 16.31
N VAL A 16 11.97 31.73 17.45
CA VAL A 16 10.66 31.22 17.89
C VAL A 16 9.58 31.60 16.88
N ALA A 17 9.53 32.86 16.44
CA ALA A 17 8.54 33.32 15.46
C ALA A 17 8.65 32.56 14.13
N ILE A 18 9.87 32.35 13.62
CA ILE A 18 10.10 31.57 12.40
C ILE A 18 9.60 30.13 12.57
N THR A 19 9.91 29.51 13.71
CA THR A 19 9.49 28.12 14.00
C THR A 19 7.97 27.99 14.03
N VAL A 20 7.29 28.96 14.65
CA VAL A 20 5.83 29.00 14.68
C VAL A 20 5.27 29.14 13.26
N ILE A 21 5.77 30.08 12.46
CA ILE A 21 5.32 30.30 11.06
C ILE A 21 5.44 29.02 10.23
N LEU A 22 6.54 28.28 10.37
CA LEU A 22 6.74 27.03 9.65
C LEU A 22 5.84 25.88 10.17
N ALA A 23 5.41 25.92 11.43
CA ALA A 23 4.53 24.92 12.02
C ALA A 23 3.03 25.19 11.76
N VAL A 24 2.63 26.45 11.54
CA VAL A 24 1.24 26.87 11.28
C VAL A 24 0.53 25.99 10.23
N PRO A 25 1.13 25.66 9.07
CA PRO A 25 0.45 24.87 8.05
C PRO A 25 0.04 23.47 8.53
N ASN A 26 0.76 22.88 9.49
CA ASN A 26 0.44 21.54 9.99
C ASN A 26 -0.81 21.52 10.90
N LEU A 27 -1.28 22.69 11.37
CA LEU A 27 -2.46 22.79 12.25
C LEU A 27 -3.78 22.93 11.49
N PHE A 28 -3.72 23.30 10.21
CA PHE A 28 -4.91 23.53 9.39
C PHE A 28 -5.20 22.34 8.46
N PRO A 29 -6.45 22.05 8.12
CA PRO A 29 -6.78 21.09 7.07
C PRO A 29 -6.30 21.57 5.69
N ALA A 30 -5.88 20.63 4.82
CA ALA A 30 -5.39 20.94 3.47
C ALA A 30 -6.37 21.78 2.63
N SER A 31 -7.68 21.64 2.87
CA SER A 31 -8.74 22.43 2.21
C SER A 31 -8.68 23.92 2.54
N THR A 32 -8.25 24.28 3.76
CA THR A 32 -8.14 25.68 4.21
C THR A 32 -6.83 26.29 3.71
N LEU A 33 -5.75 25.51 3.64
CA LEU A 33 -4.47 25.97 3.08
C LEU A 33 -4.51 26.22 1.57
N ALA A 34 -5.36 25.48 0.85
CA ALA A 34 -5.53 25.66 -0.59
C ALA A 34 -6.06 27.07 -0.93
N GLN A 35 -6.93 27.62 -0.07
CA GLN A 35 -7.56 28.94 -0.21
C GLN A 35 -6.65 30.10 0.21
N LEU A 36 -5.52 29.82 0.87
CA LEU A 36 -4.56 30.86 1.24
C LEU A 36 -3.77 31.36 0.01
N PRO A 37 -3.31 32.62 0.01
CA PRO A 37 -2.54 33.14 -1.10
C PRO A 37 -1.19 32.40 -1.29
N SER A 38 -0.61 32.48 -2.48
CA SER A 38 0.59 31.72 -2.88
C SER A 38 1.88 32.02 -2.11
N TRP A 39 1.93 33.11 -1.34
CA TRP A 39 3.08 33.50 -0.52
C TRP A 39 3.17 32.75 0.82
N VAL A 40 2.10 32.07 1.24
CA VAL A 40 2.10 31.29 2.49
C VAL A 40 2.71 29.91 2.24
N PRO A 41 3.58 29.40 3.13
CA PRO A 41 4.08 28.03 3.03
C PRO A 41 2.92 27.02 3.14
N LYS A 42 2.53 26.42 2.01
CA LYS A 42 1.44 25.42 1.94
C LYS A 42 1.91 23.98 2.16
N ARG A 43 3.22 23.76 2.33
CA ARG A 43 3.79 22.42 2.48
C ARG A 43 3.53 21.91 3.89
N GLN A 44 2.53 21.05 4.02
CA GLN A 44 2.34 20.23 5.20
C GLN A 44 3.35 19.09 5.21
N MET A 45 3.70 18.62 6.40
CA MET A 45 4.50 17.42 6.55
C MET A 45 3.72 16.21 6.00
N THR A 46 4.37 15.41 5.16
CA THR A 46 3.77 14.17 4.66
C THR A 46 3.50 13.24 5.83
N LEU A 47 2.24 13.02 6.16
CA LEU A 47 1.83 12.06 7.18
C LEU A 47 2.34 10.67 6.77
N GLY A 48 3.00 9.96 7.69
CA GLY A 48 3.42 8.57 7.43
C GLY A 48 2.21 7.65 7.24
N LEU A 49 2.44 6.45 6.69
CA LEU A 49 1.40 5.45 6.40
C LEU A 49 0.50 5.16 7.62
N ASP A 50 1.09 5.12 8.82
CA ASP A 50 0.40 4.89 10.10
C ASP A 50 -0.57 6.03 10.46
N LEU A 51 -0.22 7.27 10.11
CA LEU A 51 -1.06 8.45 10.32
C LEU A 51 -2.05 8.71 9.17
N GLN A 52 -1.85 8.07 8.02
CA GLN A 52 -2.75 8.13 6.86
C GLN A 52 -3.85 7.05 6.89
N GLY A 53 -3.80 6.12 7.84
CA GLY A 53 -4.89 5.17 8.09
C GLY A 53 -5.15 4.16 6.97
N GLY A 54 -4.13 3.84 6.16
CA GLY A 54 -4.25 2.86 5.08
C GLY A 54 -3.46 1.59 5.40
N SER A 55 -4.12 0.52 5.83
CA SER A 55 -3.46 -0.79 5.96
C SER A 55 -3.15 -1.32 4.57
N HIS A 56 -1.88 -1.24 4.15
CA HIS A 56 -1.42 -1.94 2.96
C HIS A 56 -1.23 -3.42 3.32
N ILE A 57 -2.30 -4.21 3.14
CA ILE A 57 -2.20 -5.66 3.24
C ILE A 57 -1.46 -6.13 1.99
N LEU A 58 -0.16 -6.38 2.15
CA LEU A 58 0.61 -7.11 1.16
C LEU A 58 0.17 -8.58 1.24
N LEU A 59 -0.82 -8.96 0.44
CA LEU A 59 -1.17 -10.36 0.22
C LEU A 59 -0.02 -11.01 -0.56
N GLN A 60 0.87 -11.68 0.17
CA GLN A 60 1.90 -12.52 -0.41
C GLN A 60 1.23 -13.78 -0.95
N MET A 61 0.93 -13.77 -2.25
CA MET A 61 0.34 -14.90 -2.96
C MET A 61 1.46 -15.84 -3.41
N ASP A 62 1.49 -17.06 -2.87
CA ASP A 62 2.42 -18.09 -3.33
C ASP A 62 1.98 -18.58 -4.71
N GLN A 63 2.80 -18.32 -5.73
CA GLN A 63 2.49 -18.71 -7.11
C GLN A 63 2.43 -20.23 -7.28
N ASN A 64 3.14 -20.99 -6.44
CA ASN A 64 3.18 -22.45 -6.54
C ASN A 64 1.85 -23.07 -6.10
N ASP A 65 1.23 -22.52 -5.05
CA ASP A 65 -0.08 -22.96 -4.58
C ASP A 65 -1.16 -22.68 -5.61
N LEU A 66 -1.14 -21.50 -6.25
CA LEU A 66 -2.06 -21.19 -7.34
C LEU A 66 -1.95 -22.15 -8.53
N ILE A 67 -0.72 -22.48 -8.94
CA ILE A 67 -0.49 -23.38 -10.06
C ILE A 67 -1.03 -24.78 -9.73
N LYS A 68 -0.85 -25.23 -8.49
CA LYS A 68 -1.34 -26.52 -8.02
C LYS A 68 -2.86 -26.57 -7.99
N ASP A 69 -3.51 -25.56 -7.41
CA ASP A 69 -4.98 -25.45 -7.33
C ASP A 69 -5.61 -25.39 -8.72
N GLN A 70 -5.02 -24.61 -9.63
CA GLN A 70 -5.47 -24.53 -11.01
C GLN A 70 -5.33 -25.86 -11.74
N LEU A 71 -4.25 -26.61 -11.49
CA LEU A 71 -4.01 -27.90 -12.11
C LEU A 71 -4.98 -28.98 -11.60
N GLU A 72 -5.28 -28.97 -10.30
CA GLU A 72 -6.27 -29.85 -9.70
C GLU A 72 -7.68 -29.58 -10.25
N THR A 73 -8.07 -28.29 -10.31
CA THR A 73 -9.33 -27.86 -10.91
C THR A 73 -9.45 -28.31 -12.37
N THR A 74 -8.42 -28.07 -13.18
CA THR A 74 -8.40 -28.46 -14.60
C THR A 74 -8.52 -29.98 -14.77
N ARG A 75 -7.85 -30.75 -13.90
CA ARG A 75 -7.91 -32.21 -13.92
C ARG A 75 -9.33 -32.72 -13.62
N ASP A 76 -10.01 -32.13 -12.66
CA ASP A 76 -11.37 -32.51 -12.28
C ASP A 76 -12.41 -32.08 -13.33
N GLU A 77 -12.21 -30.95 -14.00
CA GLU A 77 -13.01 -30.56 -15.16
C GLU A 77 -12.87 -31.56 -16.31
N ILE A 78 -11.64 -31.93 -16.69
CA ILE A 78 -11.40 -32.91 -17.74
C ILE A 78 -12.02 -34.28 -17.38
N ARG A 79 -11.92 -34.70 -16.12
CA ARG A 79 -12.59 -35.91 -15.62
C ARG A 79 -14.10 -35.86 -15.83
N THR A 80 -14.71 -34.73 -15.49
CA THR A 80 -16.16 -34.53 -15.58
C THR A 80 -16.60 -34.56 -17.06
N LEU A 81 -15.91 -33.84 -17.93
CA LEU A 81 -16.18 -33.79 -19.37
C LEU A 81 -16.08 -35.18 -20.04
N LEU A 82 -15.04 -35.96 -19.73
CA LEU A 82 -14.87 -37.30 -20.30
C LEU A 82 -15.95 -38.27 -19.83
N ARG A 83 -16.36 -38.15 -18.55
CA ARG A 83 -17.45 -38.96 -17.99
C ARG A 83 -18.79 -38.62 -18.64
N ASP A 84 -19.07 -37.34 -18.83
CA ASP A 84 -20.31 -36.86 -19.47
C ASP A 84 -20.37 -37.29 -20.94
N ALA A 85 -19.23 -37.27 -21.63
CA ALA A 85 -19.10 -37.78 -23.00
C ALA A 85 -19.10 -39.32 -23.11
N LYS A 86 -19.19 -40.05 -21.98
CA LYS A 86 -19.09 -41.52 -21.88
C LYS A 86 -17.82 -42.11 -22.53
N ILE A 87 -16.74 -41.34 -22.55
CA ILE A 87 -15.45 -41.75 -23.10
C ILE A 87 -14.68 -42.46 -22.00
N GLN A 88 -14.27 -43.71 -22.25
CA GLN A 88 -13.38 -44.41 -21.32
C GLN A 88 -11.99 -43.79 -21.42
N TYR A 89 -11.39 -43.47 -20.27
CA TYR A 89 -10.05 -42.91 -20.18
C TYR A 89 -9.24 -43.66 -19.14
N THR A 90 -7.94 -43.80 -19.38
CA THR A 90 -6.98 -44.42 -18.48
C THR A 90 -5.85 -43.44 -18.16
N GLY A 91 -5.34 -43.41 -16.93
CA GLY A 91 -4.14 -42.64 -16.59
C GLY A 91 -4.33 -41.12 -16.55
N LEU A 92 -5.38 -40.61 -15.90
CA LEU A 92 -5.59 -39.17 -15.65
C LEU A 92 -4.60 -38.67 -14.57
N GLY A 93 -3.44 -38.18 -15.00
CA GLY A 93 -2.35 -37.72 -14.14
C GLY A 93 -1.98 -36.26 -14.37
N GLY A 94 -1.62 -35.55 -13.30
CA GLY A 94 -1.08 -34.20 -13.34
C GLY A 94 0.42 -34.21 -13.04
N THR A 95 1.26 -33.87 -14.02
CA THR A 95 2.72 -33.81 -13.84
C THR A 95 3.20 -32.38 -14.08
N GLY A 96 3.67 -31.73 -13.00
CA GLY A 96 4.21 -30.37 -13.04
C GLY A 96 3.16 -29.32 -13.41
N ARG A 97 3.07 -28.98 -14.71
CA ARG A 97 2.11 -28.01 -15.29
C ARG A 97 1.25 -28.61 -16.41
N THR A 98 1.28 -29.94 -16.56
CA THR A 98 0.60 -30.63 -17.66
C THR A 98 -0.37 -31.66 -17.10
N VAL A 99 -1.58 -31.70 -17.68
CA VAL A 99 -2.55 -32.76 -17.44
C VAL A 99 -2.45 -33.73 -18.61
N GLN A 100 -2.11 -34.99 -18.31
CA GLN A 100 -2.04 -36.06 -19.30
C GLN A 100 -3.26 -36.97 -19.16
N VAL A 101 -3.87 -37.28 -20.29
CA VAL A 101 -5.01 -38.18 -20.40
C VAL A 101 -4.73 -39.15 -21.52
N ARG A 102 -4.94 -40.44 -21.27
CA ARG A 102 -4.94 -41.48 -22.29
C ARG A 102 -6.38 -41.92 -22.52
N ILE A 103 -6.81 -41.87 -23.78
CA ILE A 103 -8.16 -42.21 -24.23
C ILE A 103 -8.05 -43.45 -25.11
#